data_AF-A0A5E4QL22-F1
#
_entry.id   AF-A0A5E4QL22-F1
#
_cell.length_a   1.000
_cell.length_b   1.000
_cell.length_c   1.000
_cell.angle_alpha   90.00
_cell.angle_beta   90.00
_cell.angle_gamma   90.00
#
_symmetry.space_group_name_H-M   'P 1'
#
loop_
_entity.id
_entity.type
_entity.pdbx_description
1 polymer ?
#
loop_
_entity_poly.entity_id
_entity_poly.type
_entity_poly.pdbx_seq_one_letter_code
_entity_poly.pdbx_strand_id
1 'polypeptide(L)'
;MLKVQYVFVCFVLLNMFDAATIVKRSYSDRTVRGYVTERTCWWNEVCKEEFQTLFRCKCPSWSYCRSPGRYYNAICSMTETGYIWDQPTSKWRGQ
;
A
#
# COMPACT_ATOMS: atom_id res chain seq x y z
N MET A 1 40.64 -22.82 -26.69
CA MET A 1 40.07 -23.82 -25.78
C MET A 1 39.76 -23.13 -24.45
N LEU A 2 38.49 -22.80 -24.19
CA LEU A 2 38.10 -22.22 -22.90
C LEU A 2 38.36 -23.28 -21.82
N LYS A 3 39.22 -23.02 -20.83
CA LYS A 3 39.44 -23.96 -19.73
C LYS A 3 38.14 -24.08 -18.93
N VAL A 4 37.69 -25.32 -18.73
CA VAL A 4 36.48 -25.69 -17.95
C VAL A 4 36.41 -24.96 -16.61
N GLN A 5 37.58 -24.70 -16.01
CA GLN A 5 37.71 -23.94 -14.77
C GLN A 5 37.13 -22.51 -14.85
N TYR A 6 37.26 -21.82 -15.98
CA TYR A 6 36.68 -20.48 -16.18
C TYR A 6 35.17 -20.52 -16.36
N VAL A 7 34.65 -21.58 -16.98
CA VAL A 7 33.19 -21.79 -17.12
C VAL A 7 32.56 -22.01 -15.75
N PHE A 8 33.22 -22.80 -14.91
CA PHE A 8 32.75 -23.09 -13.56
C PHE A 8 32.74 -21.83 -12.68
N VAL A 9 33.80 -21.02 -12.73
CA VAL A 9 33.87 -19.74 -11.99
C VAL A 9 32.80 -18.76 -12.48
N CYS A 10 32.61 -18.61 -13.79
CA CYS A 10 31.54 -17.76 -14.32
C CYS A 10 30.15 -18.24 -13.88
N PHE A 11 29.91 -19.56 -13.87
CA PHE A 11 28.62 -20.10 -13.45
C PHE A 11 28.36 -19.82 -11.96
N VAL A 12 29.37 -19.98 -11.10
CA VAL A 12 29.25 -19.65 -9.67
C VAL A 12 28.97 -18.15 -9.46
N LEU A 13 29.67 -17.26 -10.17
CA LEU A 13 29.47 -15.81 -10.05
C LEU A 13 28.08 -15.35 -10.53
N LEU A 14 27.53 -15.98 -11.57
CA LEU A 14 26.18 -15.67 -12.05
C LEU A 14 25.09 -16.06 -11.04
N ASN A 15 25.32 -17.08 -10.21
CA ASN A 15 24.37 -17.52 -9.19
C ASN A 15 24.38 -16.67 -7.90
N MET A 16 25.33 -15.73 -7.75
CA MET A 16 25.44 -14.88 -6.57
C MET A 16 24.65 -13.56 -6.68
N PHE A 17 23.91 -13.34 -7.78
CA PHE A 17 23.04 -12.19 -7.94
C PHE A 17 21.71 -12.42 -7.23
N ASP A 18 21.70 -12.21 -5.91
CA ASP A 18 20.46 -12.09 -5.16
C ASP A 18 19.82 -10.72 -5.49
N ALA A 19 18.70 -10.73 -6.20
CA ALA A 19 17.98 -9.52 -6.52
C ALA A 19 17.30 -8.97 -5.25
N ALA A 20 17.88 -7.93 -4.67
CA ALA A 20 17.25 -7.19 -3.57
C ALA A 20 15.95 -6.54 -4.07
N THR A 21 14.81 -7.17 -3.80
CA THR A 21 13.49 -6.64 -4.15
C THR A 21 12.97 -5.77 -3.01
N ILE A 22 12.74 -4.48 -3.28
CA ILE A 22 12.07 -3.58 -2.33
C ILE A 22 10.57 -3.89 -2.40
N VAL A 23 10.09 -4.70 -1.46
CA VAL A 23 8.65 -4.97 -1.31
C VAL A 23 7.99 -3.79 -0.60
N LYS A 24 6.96 -3.20 -1.21
CA LYS A 24 6.14 -2.17 -0.58
C LYS A 24 5.41 -2.75 0.62
N ARG A 25 5.71 -2.27 1.83
CA ARG A 25 4.99 -2.66 3.04
C ARG A 25 3.69 -1.86 3.13
N SER A 26 2.58 -2.49 2.77
CA SER A 26 1.23 -1.95 2.99
C SER A 26 0.48 -2.83 3.98
N TYR A 27 -0.36 -2.22 4.81
CA TYR A 27 -1.28 -2.94 5.70
C TYR A 27 -2.70 -2.51 5.38
N SER A 28 -3.56 -3.50 5.14
CA SER A 28 -4.97 -3.31 4.84
C SER A 28 -5.82 -3.45 6.11
N ASP A 29 -6.64 -2.46 6.39
CA ASP A 29 -7.62 -2.50 7.47
C ASP A 29 -9.05 -2.45 6.92
N ARG A 30 -9.84 -3.49 7.27
CA ARG A 30 -11.24 -3.70 6.87
C ARG A 30 -12.25 -3.55 8.01
N THR A 31 -11.81 -3.01 9.14
CA THR A 31 -12.62 -2.85 10.35
C THR A 31 -13.63 -1.71 10.21
N VAL A 32 -13.35 -0.72 9.35
CA VAL A 32 -14.24 0.41 9.05
C VAL A 32 -15.03 0.10 7.78
N ARG A 33 -16.37 0.09 7.86
CA ARG A 33 -17.25 -0.29 6.72
C ARG A 33 -18.37 0.69 6.41
N GLY A 34 -18.43 1.81 7.12
CA GLY A 34 -19.50 2.80 6.98
C GLY A 34 -18.95 4.20 6.76
N TYR A 35 -19.84 5.09 6.32
CA TYR A 35 -19.56 6.50 6.12
C TYR A 35 -20.48 7.33 7.02
N VAL A 36 -19.93 8.39 7.60
CA VAL A 36 -20.71 9.45 8.26
C VAL A 36 -21.44 10.26 7.18
N THR A 37 -20.76 10.59 6.08
CA THR A 37 -21.36 11.25 4.92
C THR A 37 -20.91 10.59 3.62
N GLU A 38 -21.86 10.22 2.76
CA GLU A 38 -21.58 9.59 1.45
C GLU A 38 -21.23 10.63 0.38
N ARG A 39 -20.26 11.51 0.68
CA ARG A 39 -19.72 12.46 -0.30
C ARG A 39 -18.26 12.15 -0.62
N THR A 40 -17.79 12.64 -1.75
CA THR A 40 -16.37 12.58 -2.09
C THR A 40 -15.56 13.54 -1.20
N CYS A 41 -14.41 13.10 -0.70
CA CYS A 41 -13.49 13.95 0.06
C CYS A 41 -12.85 15.04 -0.83
N TRP A 42 -12.65 16.23 -0.25
CA TRP A 42 -11.88 17.30 -0.88
C TRP A 42 -10.37 17.06 -0.79
N TRP A 43 -9.59 17.93 -1.45
CA TRP A 43 -8.14 17.88 -1.36
C TRP A 43 -7.66 18.10 0.09
N ASN A 44 -6.75 17.26 0.56
CA ASN A 44 -6.23 17.23 1.94
C ASN A 44 -7.29 17.05 3.04
N GLU A 45 -8.51 16.65 2.68
CA GLU A 45 -9.52 16.33 3.67
C GLU A 45 -9.21 14.96 4.33
N VAL A 46 -9.45 14.90 5.64
CA VAL A 46 -9.31 13.66 6.42
C VAL A 46 -10.48 12.72 6.08
N CYS A 47 -10.16 11.57 5.50
CA CYS A 47 -11.15 10.54 5.18
C CYS A 47 -11.53 9.68 6.40
N LYS A 48 -10.63 9.54 7.38
CA LYS A 48 -10.89 8.80 8.64
C LYS A 48 -10.02 9.33 9.76
N GLU A 49 -10.61 9.61 10.91
CA GLU A 49 -9.87 10.08 12.07
C GLU A 49 -9.31 8.93 12.92
N GLU A 50 -8.34 9.22 13.76
CA GLU A 50 -7.87 8.29 14.80
C GLU A 50 -9.04 7.71 15.60
N PHE A 51 -9.00 6.40 15.85
CA PHE A 51 -9.99 5.64 16.62
C PHE A 51 -11.45 5.61 16.12
N GLN A 52 -11.80 6.36 15.08
CA GLN A 52 -13.15 6.32 14.50
C GLN A 52 -13.42 4.99 13.76
N THR A 53 -14.65 4.51 13.88
CA THR A 53 -15.14 3.28 13.23
C THR A 53 -15.92 3.55 11.93
N LEU A 54 -16.00 4.83 11.53
CA LEU A 54 -16.66 5.29 10.31
C LEU A 54 -15.74 6.23 9.52
N PHE A 55 -15.83 6.17 8.20
CA PHE A 55 -15.20 7.14 7.30
C PHE A 55 -15.96 8.47 7.33
N ARG A 56 -15.26 9.60 7.29
CA ARG A 56 -15.86 10.94 7.16
C ARG A 56 -16.51 11.12 5.80
N CYS A 57 -15.79 10.72 4.75
CA CYS A 57 -16.15 10.86 3.35
C CYS A 57 -15.49 9.74 2.54
N LYS A 58 -15.93 9.56 1.29
CA LYS A 58 -15.37 8.60 0.34
C LYS A 58 -14.23 9.22 -0.44
N CYS A 59 -13.06 8.58 -0.46
CA CYS A 59 -12.00 9.01 -1.37
C CYS A 59 -12.40 8.72 -2.84
N PRO A 60 -11.97 9.58 -3.78
CA PRO A 60 -12.12 9.32 -5.21
C PRO A 60 -11.61 7.93 -5.62
N SER A 61 -12.18 7.37 -6.70
CA SER A 61 -11.88 6.00 -7.17
C SER A 61 -10.41 5.73 -7.54
N TRP A 62 -9.63 6.79 -7.74
CA TRP A 62 -8.20 6.76 -8.07
C TRP A 62 -7.29 6.95 -6.84
N SER A 63 -7.86 6.97 -5.63
CA SER A 63 -7.14 7.29 -4.39
C SER A 63 -7.56 6.39 -3.23
N TYR A 64 -6.73 6.37 -2.19
CA TYR A 64 -6.85 5.50 -1.03
C TYR A 64 -6.90 6.30 0.25
N CYS A 65 -7.70 5.84 1.22
CA CYS A 65 -7.72 6.42 2.55
C CYS A 65 -6.51 5.88 3.33
N ARG A 66 -5.46 6.70 3.42
CA ARG A 66 -4.11 6.27 3.82
C ARG A 66 -3.63 7.03 5.05
N SER A 67 -3.00 6.31 5.97
CA SER A 67 -2.31 6.86 7.14
C SER A 67 -0.90 6.25 7.31
N PRO A 68 0.01 6.92 8.03
CA PRO A 68 1.30 6.33 8.42
C PRO A 68 1.15 5.09 9.32
N GLY A 69 0.04 4.98 10.05
CA GLY A 69 -0.26 3.89 10.96
C GLY A 69 -1.66 4.00 11.56
N ARG A 70 -2.09 2.96 12.29
CA ARG A 70 -3.45 2.84 12.87
C ARG A 70 -3.89 4.01 13.74
N TYR A 71 -2.95 4.65 14.42
CA TYR A 71 -3.20 5.71 15.42
C TYR A 71 -3.09 7.13 14.85
N TYR A 72 -3.14 7.27 13.53
CA TYR A 72 -3.09 8.57 12.86
C TYR A 72 -4.33 8.79 12.02
N ASN A 73 -4.64 10.07 11.79
CA ASN A 73 -5.61 10.47 10.78
C ASN A 73 -5.19 9.95 9.40
N ALA A 74 -6.18 9.48 8.65
CA ALA A 74 -6.03 9.04 7.28
C ALA A 74 -6.55 10.11 6.32
N ILE A 75 -5.82 10.30 5.23
CA ILE A 75 -6.15 11.25 4.16
C ILE A 75 -6.25 10.52 2.83
N CYS A 76 -6.99 11.09 1.88
CA CYS A 76 -7.01 10.55 0.53
C CYS A 76 -5.67 10.79 -0.17
N SER A 77 -5.04 9.71 -0.62
CA SER A 77 -3.70 9.72 -1.21
C SER A 77 -3.65 8.74 -2.38
N MET A 78 -2.90 9.09 -3.43
CA MET A 78 -2.65 8.19 -4.58
C MET A 78 -1.65 7.08 -4.24
N THR A 79 -0.91 7.22 -3.15
CA THR A 79 0.09 6.23 -2.73
C THR A 79 -0.53 5.06 -1.98
N GLU A 80 -0.18 3.84 -2.42
CA GLU A 80 -0.63 2.56 -1.85
C GLU A 80 0.29 2.02 -0.74
N THR A 81 1.12 2.85 -0.11
CA THR A 81 2.07 2.41 0.92
C THR A 81 1.67 2.90 2.31
N GLY A 82 1.98 2.11 3.34
CA GLY A 82 1.57 2.41 4.72
C GLY A 82 0.25 1.74 5.09
N TYR A 83 -0.51 2.39 5.96
CA TYR A 83 -1.75 1.83 6.51
C TYR A 83 -2.94 2.31 5.71
N ILE A 84 -3.60 1.38 5.04
CA ILE A 84 -4.70 1.64 4.11
C ILE A 84 -5.99 1.15 4.73
N TRP A 85 -6.96 2.05 4.79
CA TRP A 85 -8.31 1.74 5.22
C TRP A 85 -9.15 1.38 4.00
N ASP A 86 -9.54 0.11 3.92
CA ASP A 86 -10.32 -0.45 2.81
C ASP A 86 -11.73 0.15 2.83
N GLN A 87 -11.98 1.03 1.87
CA GLN A 87 -13.28 1.66 1.73
C GLN A 87 -14.28 0.70 1.04
N PRO A 88 -15.55 0.65 1.50
CA PRO A 88 -16.61 -0.04 0.79
C PRO A 88 -16.63 0.39 -0.68
N THR A 89 -16.77 -0.56 -1.61
CA THR A 89 -16.74 -0.36 -3.07
C THR A 89 -15.39 0.05 -3.69
N SER A 90 -14.34 0.27 -2.89
CA SER A 90 -13.00 0.49 -3.44
C SER A 90 -12.44 -0.82 -4.00
N LYS A 91 -11.82 -0.77 -5.19
CA LYS A 91 -11.20 -1.94 -5.84
C LYS A 91 -9.80 -2.26 -5.30
N TRP A 92 -9.40 -1.70 -4.16
CA TRP A 92 -8.05 -1.87 -3.66
C TRP A 92 -7.77 -3.35 -3.40
N ARG A 93 -6.89 -3.93 -4.21
CA ARG A 93 -6.39 -5.29 -4.10
C ARG A 93 -4.95 -5.18 -3.68
N GLY A 94 -4.72 -4.90 -2.39
CA GLY A 94 -3.43 -5.16 -1.77
C GLY A 94 -3.15 -6.65 -1.84
N GLN A 95 -2.41 -7.05 -2.87
CA GLN A 95 -1.72 -8.33 -2.98
C GLN A 95 -0.22 -8.02 -3.02
#